data_AF-A0A238W284-F1
#
_entry.id   AF-A0A238W284-F1
#
_cell.length_a   1.000
_cell.length_b   1.000
_cell.length_c   1.000
_cell.angle_alpha   90.00
_cell.angle_beta   90.00
_cell.angle_gamma   90.00
#
_symmetry.space_group_name_H-M   'P 1'
#
loop_
_entity.id
_entity.type
_entity.pdbx_description
1 polymer ?
#
loop_
_entity_poly.entity_id
_entity_poly.type
_entity_poly.pdbx_seq_one_letter_code
_entity_poly.pdbx_strand_id
1 'polypeptide(L)' 'MIDNKDILKKFGEQIRQLRLEKGISQEELASRANLHRTYIGMIERAEKNITLINIAKISQALETSISKICNGI' A
#
# COMPACT_ATOMS: atom_id res chain seq x y z
N MET A 1 -7.29 22.64 5.74
CA MET A 1 -5.93 22.18 5.35
C MET A 1 -6.00 20.68 5.17
N ILE A 2 -5.34 20.14 4.15
CA ILE A 2 -5.19 18.70 3.98
C ILE A 2 -4.13 18.23 4.98
N ASP A 3 -4.48 17.31 5.89
CA ASP A 3 -3.50 16.68 6.77
C ASP A 3 -2.81 15.53 6.01
N ASN A 4 -1.54 15.74 5.67
CA ASN A 4 -0.70 14.73 5.01
C ASN A 4 -0.68 13.41 5.78
N LYS A 5 -0.77 13.45 7.11
CA LYS A 5 -0.76 12.25 7.95
C LYS A 5 -2.04 11.43 7.80
N ASP A 6 -3.19 12.09 7.64
CA ASP A 6 -4.46 11.41 7.43
C ASP A 6 -4.55 10.78 6.03
N ILE A 7 -3.98 11.42 5.01
CA ILE A 7 -3.82 10.81 3.67
C ILE A 7 -3.00 9.52 3.76
N LEU A 8 -1.84 9.56 4.42
CA LEU A 8 -0.96 8.39 4.51
C LEU A 8 -1.59 7.26 5.34
N LYS A 9 -2.36 7.57 6.38
CA LYS A 9 -3.12 6.56 7.16
C LYS A 9 -4.15 5.86 6.30
N LYS A 10 -5.01 6.62 5.61
CA LYS A 10 -6.03 6.05 4.70
C LYS A 10 -5.39 5.18 3.63
N PHE A 11 -4.29 5.66 3.03
CA PHE A 11 -3.54 4.88 2.05
C PHE A 11 -3.00 3.56 2.64
N GLY A 12 -2.31 3.64 3.78
CA GLY A 12 -1.74 2.48 4.45
C GLY A 12 -2.79 1.46 4.88
N GLU A 13 -3.92 1.92 5.40
CA GLU A 13 -5.07 1.09 5.75
C GLU A 13 -5.65 0.39 4.52
N GLN A 14 -5.82 1.10 3.40
CA GLN A 14 -6.34 0.51 2.16
C GLN A 14 -5.41 -0.57 1.61
N ILE A 15 -4.09 -0.36 1.63
CA ILE A 15 -3.12 -1.41 1.28
C ILE A 15 -3.26 -2.62 2.19
N ARG A 16 -3.36 -2.40 3.50
CA ARG A 16 -3.54 -3.48 4.48
C ARG A 16 -4.82 -4.27 4.23
N GLN A 17 -5.94 -3.59 3.97
CA GLN A 17 -7.23 -4.24 3.69
C GLN A 17 -7.14 -5.11 2.43
N LEU A 18 -6.70 -4.54 1.31
CA LEU A 18 -6.55 -5.28 0.05
C LEU A 18 -5.59 -6.47 0.19
N ARG A 19 -4.52 -6.31 0.98
CA ARG A 19 -3.59 -7.41 1.27
C ARG A 19 -4.26 -8.54 2.05
N LEU A 20 -5.06 -8.22 3.06
CA LEU A 20 -5.80 -9.20 3.86
C LEU A 20 -6.91 -9.87 3.06
N GLU A 21 -7.62 -9.14 2.19
CA GLU A 21 -8.60 -9.70 1.25
C GLU A 21 -7.96 -10.74 0.30
N LYS A 22 -6.71 -10.51 -0.11
CA LYS A 22 -5.92 -11.48 -0.90
C LYS A 22 -5.34 -12.62 -0.06
N GLY A 23 -5.46 -12.59 1.26
CA GLY A 23 -4.95 -13.63 2.17
C GLY A 23 -3.42 -13.72 2.23
N ILE A 24 -2.70 -12.66 1.87
CA ILE A 24 -1.23 -12.69 1.79
C ILE A 24 -0.54 -11.93 2.95
N SER A 25 0.66 -12.36 3.30
CA SER A 25 1.50 -11.70 4.31
C SER A 25 2.17 -10.44 3.75
N GLN A 26 2.72 -9.59 4.63
CA GLN A 26 3.55 -8.45 4.18
C GLN A 26 4.78 -8.92 3.40
N GLU A 27 5.38 -10.06 3.77
CA GLU A 27 6.53 -10.65 3.07
C GLU A 27 6.13 -11.07 1.65
N GLU A 28 4.98 -11.72 1.51
CA GLU A 28 4.45 -12.15 0.22
C GLU A 28 4.12 -10.96 -0.69
N LEU A 29 3.46 -9.92 -0.16
CA LEU A 29 3.22 -8.70 -0.92
C LEU A 29 4.53 -8.03 -1.37
N ALA A 30 5.52 -7.98 -0.47
CA ALA A 30 6.82 -7.40 -0.77
C ALA A 30 7.54 -8.17 -1.89
N SER A 31 7.55 -9.50 -1.82
CA SER A 31 8.07 -10.39 -2.85
C SER A 31 7.41 -10.12 -4.21
N ARG A 32 6.07 -10.15 -4.27
CA ARG A 32 5.31 -9.90 -5.50
C ARG A 32 5.54 -8.51 -6.10
N ALA A 33 5.70 -7.50 -5.24
CA ALA A 33 5.93 -6.11 -5.66
C ALA A 33 7.42 -5.80 -5.95
N ASN A 34 8.33 -6.76 -5.74
CA ASN A 34 9.78 -6.53 -5.76
C ASN A 34 10.19 -5.34 -4.87
N LEU A 35 9.78 -5.40 -3.60
CA LEU A 35 10.02 -4.42 -2.55
C LEU A 35 10.50 -5.13 -1.27
N HIS A 36 11.06 -4.39 -0.32
CA HIS A 36 11.39 -4.93 1.00
C HIS A 36 10.15 -5.05 1.89
N ARG A 37 10.01 -6.15 2.64
CA ARG A 37 8.91 -6.32 3.62
C ARG A 37 8.81 -5.14 4.60
N THR A 38 9.93 -4.63 5.08
CA THR A 38 9.95 -3.48 6.02
C THR A 38 9.33 -2.24 5.40
N TYR A 39 9.52 -2.02 4.10
CA TYR A 39 8.90 -0.92 3.36
C TYR A 39 7.39 -1.07 3.26
N ILE A 40 6.88 -2.28 2.98
CA ILE A 40 5.44 -2.57 3.05
C ILE A 40 4.88 -2.26 4.44
N GLY A 41 5.56 -2.71 5.49
CA GLY A 41 5.15 -2.41 6.86
C GLY A 41 5.14 -0.90 7.19
N MET A 42 6.13 -0.14 6.70
CA MET A 42 6.17 1.32 6.86
C MET A 42 5.01 2.02 6.14
N ILE A 43 4.62 1.52 4.96
CA ILE A 43 3.46 2.04 4.21
C ILE A 43 2.18 1.79 5.00
N GLU A 44 1.95 0.56 5.48
CA GLU A 44 0.75 0.21 6.25
C GLU A 44 0.62 0.96 7.58
N ARG A 45 1.73 1.48 8.12
CA ARG A 45 1.76 2.31 9.34
C ARG A 45 1.84 3.82 9.07
N ALA A 46 1.71 4.25 7.82
CA ALA A 46 1.82 5.66 7.41
C ALA A 46 3.16 6.33 7.75
N GLU A 47 4.25 5.56 7.83
CA GLU A 47 5.60 6.04 8.16
C GLU A 47 6.38 6.51 6.91
N LYS A 48 5.90 6.17 5.71
CA LYS A 48 6.53 6.54 4.44
C LYS A 48 5.53 7.09 3.44
N ASN A 49 5.91 8.20 2.83
CA ASN A 49 5.29 8.68 1.60
C ASN A 49 5.80 7.84 0.42
N ILE A 50 4.91 7.05 -0.18
CA ILE A 50 5.23 6.14 -1.28
C ILE A 50 5.23 6.89 -2.62
N THR A 51 6.13 6.51 -3.52
CA THR A 51 6.18 7.09 -4.88
C THR A 51 5.18 6.39 -5.80
N LEU A 52 4.72 7.10 -6.84
CA LEU A 52 3.78 6.56 -7.83
C LEU A 52 4.25 5.22 -8.46
N ILE A 53 5.55 5.07 -8.73
CA ILE A 53 6.12 3.83 -9.27
C ILE A 53 5.91 2.66 -8.31
N ASN A 54 6.12 2.86 -7.01
CA ASN A 54 5.91 1.81 -6.02
C ASN A 54 4.42 1.53 -5.78
N ILE A 55 3.54 2.52 -5.93
CA ILE A 55 2.08 2.30 -5.94
C ILE A 55 1.70 1.37 -7.09
N ALA A 56 2.24 1.60 -8.30
CA ALA A 56 1.97 0.76 -9.46
C ALA A 56 2.48 -0.69 -9.28
N LYS A 57 3.66 -0.87 -8.66
CA LYS A 57 4.15 -2.21 -8.29
C LYS A 57 3.23 -2.92 -7.31
N ILE A 58 2.78 -2.22 -6.27
CA ILE A 58 1.84 -2.78 -5.28
C ILE A 58 0.49 -3.08 -5.91
N SER A 59 -0.01 -2.24 -6.83
CA SER A 59 -1.28 -2.49 -7.51
C SER A 59 -1.23 -3.74 -8.37
N GLN A 60 -0.12 -3.97 -9.08
CA GLN A 60 0.11 -5.22 -9.82
C GLN A 60 0.18 -6.42 -8.89
N ALA A 61 0.94 -6.32 -7.78
CA ALA A 61 1.09 -7.39 -6.80
C ALA A 61 -0.22 -7.77 -6.08
N LEU A 62 -1.12 -6.80 -5.91
CA LEU A 62 -2.46 -6.98 -5.35
C LEU A 62 -3.53 -7.26 -6.42
N GLU A 63 -3.16 -7.38 -7.69
CA GLU A 63 -4.08 -7.61 -8.82
C GLU A 63 -5.27 -6.62 -8.81
N THR A 64 -4.97 -5.34 -8.61
CA THR A 64 -5.95 -4.27 -8.45
C THR A 64 -5.52 -3.01 -9.20
N SER A 65 -6.43 -2.04 -9.34
CA SER A 65 -6.11 -0.75 -9.96
C SER A 65 -5.56 0.24 -8.95
N ILE A 66 -4.75 1.19 -9.43
CA ILE A 66 -4.29 2.33 -8.62
C ILE A 66 -5.49 3.14 -8.09
N SER A 67 -6.53 3.31 -8.92
CA SER A 67 -7.78 3.96 -8.50
C SER A 67 -8.41 3.28 -7.29
N LYS A 68 -8.43 1.94 -7.23
CA LYS A 68 -8.97 1.20 -6.09
C LYS A 68 -8.10 1.33 -4.84
N ILE A 69 -6.77 1.42 -5.01
CA ILE A 69 -5.84 1.71 -3.90
C ILE A 69 -6.02 3.14 -3.37
N CYS A 70 -6.32 4.11 -4.23
CA CYS A 70 -6.48 5.51 -3.83
C CYS A 70 -7.93 5.90 -3.48
N ASN A 71 -8.85 4.94 -3.41
CA ASN A 71 -10.26 5.24 -3.16
C ASN A 71 -10.46 5.85 -1.75
N GLY A 72 -11.17 6.98 -1.67
CA GLY A 72 -11.47 7.67 -0.40
C GLY A 72 -10.34 8.54 0.14
N ILE A 73 -9.28 8.75 -0.64
CA ILE A 73 -8.14 9.63 -0.36
C ILE A 73 -8.31 10.96 -1.09
#